data_AF-A0A1B8A4D9-F1
#
_entry.id   AF-A0A1B8A4D9-F1
#
_cell.length_a   1.000
_cell.length_b   1.000
_cell.length_c   1.000
_cell.angle_alpha   90.00
_cell.angle_beta   90.00
_cell.angle_gamma   90.00
#
_symmetry.space_group_name_H-M   'P 1'
#
loop_
_entity.id
_entity.type
_entity.pdbx_description
1 polymer ?
#
loop_
_entity_poly.entity_id
_entity_poly.type
_entity_poly.pdbx_seq_one_letter_code
_entity_poly.pdbx_strand_id
1 'polypeptide(L)'
;MFDSCLLRLEGDCQLRVRKGGVEAQYGIIWQVAVAYEFLLSTLEKAKTEATHRVEPSYYSSCVNSAWAKLNKYYTKLDETPIYYAATVLHSGIQWSFLTKAYGEKEEWLFAARQLIQKLWEEEYRDLPAQWEISSSNLPAAVRAREYNPFDSFQDELISSTRHGHDEATDELGRWLSTKQDIYTTYHNPLEYWSAKRFEYPRVAKMAIDILSVPAMASECERTFFSAGSMVSPA
;
A
#
# COMPACT_ATOMS: atom_id res chain seq x y z
N MET A 1 11.95 -5.60 -14.98
CA MET A 1 10.86 -6.16 -14.13
C MET A 1 10.90 -5.55 -12.73
N PHE A 2 12.05 -5.61 -12.04
CA PHE A 2 12.19 -5.08 -10.68
C PHE A 2 12.21 -3.55 -10.58
N ASP A 3 12.71 -2.83 -11.58
CA ASP A 3 12.86 -1.37 -11.52
C ASP A 3 11.54 -0.64 -11.26
N SER A 4 10.44 -1.15 -11.83
CA SER A 4 9.11 -0.58 -11.63
C SER A 4 8.58 -0.81 -10.21
N CYS A 5 8.86 -1.98 -9.62
CA CYS A 5 8.51 -2.26 -8.21
C CYS A 5 9.39 -1.43 -7.26
N LEU A 6 10.68 -1.31 -7.57
CA LEU A 6 11.65 -0.52 -6.81
C LEU A 6 11.23 0.95 -6.77
N LEU A 7 10.85 1.53 -7.92
CA LEU A 7 10.34 2.89 -7.97
C LEU A 7 9.16 3.10 -7.03
N ARG A 8 8.22 2.14 -6.95
CA ARG A 8 7.05 2.22 -6.07
C ARG A 8 7.40 2.15 -4.58
N LEU A 9 8.49 1.47 -4.22
CA LEU A 9 8.98 1.42 -2.85
C LEU A 9 9.79 2.67 -2.48
N GLU A 10 10.71 3.09 -3.35
CA GLU A 10 11.67 4.17 -3.08
C GLU A 10 11.15 5.59 -3.37
N GLY A 11 9.97 5.69 -3.96
CA GLY A 11 9.35 6.96 -4.33
C GLY A 11 9.12 7.90 -3.15
N ASP A 12 8.99 9.18 -3.47
CA ASP A 12 8.84 10.29 -2.51
C ASP A 12 7.38 10.71 -2.30
N CYS A 13 6.42 9.91 -2.76
CA CYS A 13 4.99 10.22 -2.76
C CYS A 13 4.66 11.56 -3.46
N GLN A 14 5.52 12.08 -4.34
CA GLN A 14 5.25 13.32 -5.09
C GLN A 14 4.77 13.04 -6.51
N LEU A 15 3.74 13.78 -6.92
CA LEU A 15 3.25 13.77 -8.29
C LEU A 15 4.25 14.50 -9.21
N ARG A 16 4.74 13.81 -10.25
CA ARG A 16 5.67 14.40 -11.21
C ARG A 16 5.31 14.01 -12.64
N VAL A 17 5.43 14.96 -13.56
CA VAL A 17 5.42 14.67 -15.01
C VAL A 17 6.76 14.06 -15.39
N ARG A 18 6.76 12.83 -15.90
CA ARG A 18 7.96 12.07 -16.27
C ARG A 18 8.22 12.13 -17.78
N LYS A 19 9.34 11.55 -18.21
CA LYS A 19 9.69 11.43 -19.64
C LYS A 19 8.52 10.75 -20.37
N GLY A 20 7.95 11.44 -21.36
CA GLY A 20 6.74 10.99 -22.07
C GLY A 20 5.46 11.73 -21.68
N GLY A 21 5.50 12.73 -20.79
CA GLY A 21 4.34 13.55 -20.45
C GLY A 21 3.35 12.88 -19.50
N VAL A 22 3.68 11.70 -18.98
CA VAL A 22 2.84 10.94 -18.05
C VAL A 22 3.07 11.44 -16.62
N GLU A 23 1.98 11.78 -15.95
CA GLU A 23 1.98 12.05 -14.51
C GLU A 23 2.08 10.75 -13.73
N ALA A 24 3.07 10.66 -12.85
CA ALA A 24 3.33 9.47 -12.04
C ALA A 24 3.75 9.87 -10.64
N GLN A 25 3.11 9.23 -9.65
CA GLN A 25 3.51 9.25 -8.26
C GLN A 25 3.95 7.84 -7.85
N TYR A 26 4.99 7.78 -7.03
CA TYR A 26 5.57 6.55 -6.51
C TYR A 26 5.84 6.69 -5.02
N GLY A 27 5.98 5.60 -4.26
CA GLY A 27 6.20 5.68 -2.80
C GLY A 27 4.89 5.85 -2.02
N ILE A 28 3.78 5.37 -2.57
CA ILE A 28 2.48 5.45 -1.90
C ILE A 28 2.33 4.26 -0.96
N ILE A 29 1.98 4.53 0.30
CA ILE A 29 2.03 3.53 1.37
C ILE A 29 1.15 2.29 1.13
N TRP A 30 0.00 2.44 0.47
CA TRP A 30 -0.89 1.31 0.17
C TRP A 30 -0.28 0.31 -0.84
N GLN A 31 0.73 0.72 -1.62
CA GLN A 31 1.44 -0.15 -2.58
C GLN A 31 2.54 -0.99 -1.92
N VAL A 32 2.93 -0.69 -0.67
CA VAL A 32 4.06 -1.37 0.00
C VAL A 32 3.78 -2.86 0.17
N ALA A 33 2.63 -3.24 0.73
CA ALA A 33 2.27 -4.65 0.90
C ALA A 33 2.24 -5.40 -0.44
N VAL A 34 1.67 -4.77 -1.49
CA VAL A 34 1.62 -5.32 -2.85
C VAL A 34 3.02 -5.51 -3.43
N ALA A 35 3.93 -4.57 -3.20
CA ALA A 35 5.34 -4.65 -3.61
C ALA A 35 6.08 -5.81 -2.96
N TYR A 36 5.90 -6.02 -1.65
CA TYR A 36 6.51 -7.16 -0.97
C TYR A 36 5.98 -8.50 -1.50
N GLU A 37 4.67 -8.64 -1.68
CA GLU A 37 4.06 -9.85 -2.24
C GLU A 37 4.58 -10.15 -3.66
N PHE A 38 4.70 -9.13 -4.51
CA PHE A 38 5.26 -9.28 -5.84
C PHE A 38 6.71 -9.79 -5.82
N LEU A 39 7.55 -9.19 -4.98
CA LEU A 39 8.96 -9.53 -4.87
C LEU A 39 9.15 -10.93 -4.28
N LEU A 40 8.41 -11.29 -3.23
CA LEU A 40 8.44 -12.63 -2.62
C LEU A 40 7.98 -13.70 -3.62
N SER A 41 6.84 -13.48 -4.28
CA SER A 41 6.33 -14.39 -5.33
C SER A 41 7.34 -14.59 -6.46
N THR A 42 8.06 -13.54 -6.85
CA THR A 42 9.09 -13.62 -7.89
C THR A 42 10.31 -14.41 -7.43
N LEU A 43 10.75 -14.21 -6.19
CA LEU A 43 11.88 -14.95 -5.62
C LEU A 43 11.55 -16.43 -5.38
N GLU A 44 10.29 -16.74 -5.05
CA GLU A 44 9.82 -18.13 -4.91
C GLU A 44 9.81 -18.86 -6.25
N LYS A 45 9.35 -18.21 -7.32
CA LYS A 45 9.49 -18.73 -8.69
C LYS A 45 10.96 -18.97 -9.05
N ALA A 46 11.83 -18.00 -8.78
CA ALA A 46 13.27 -18.12 -9.02
C ALA A 46 13.91 -19.26 -8.20
N LYS A 47 13.42 -19.53 -6.98
CA LYS A 47 13.88 -20.63 -6.13
C LYS A 47 13.51 -21.99 -6.75
N THR A 48 12.30 -22.13 -7.27
CA THR A 48 11.85 -23.32 -8.02
C THR A 48 12.65 -23.50 -9.31
N GLU A 49 12.93 -22.42 -10.04
CA GLU A 49 13.79 -22.51 -11.23
C GLU A 49 15.22 -22.94 -10.87
N ALA A 50 15.74 -22.49 -9.72
CA ALA A 50 17.09 -22.82 -9.27
C ALA A 50 17.28 -24.32 -9.00
N THR A 51 16.23 -25.07 -8.60
CA THR A 51 16.34 -26.52 -8.35
C THR A 51 16.53 -27.33 -9.63
N HIS A 52 16.19 -26.77 -10.79
CA HIS A 52 16.38 -27.42 -12.09
C HIS A 52 17.73 -27.10 -12.74
N ARG A 53 18.57 -26.27 -12.10
CA ARG A 53 19.89 -25.89 -12.62
C ARG A 53 20.96 -26.86 -12.10
N VAL A 54 21.96 -27.14 -12.94
CA VAL A 54 23.10 -28.00 -12.57
C VAL A 54 23.92 -27.33 -11.46
N GLU A 55 24.25 -28.07 -10.41
CA GLU A 55 25.12 -27.61 -9.33
C GLU A 55 26.59 -27.49 -9.77
N PRO A 56 27.39 -26.58 -9.18
CA PRO A 56 27.04 -25.61 -8.14
C PRO A 56 26.50 -24.30 -8.75
N SER A 57 25.36 -23.86 -8.23
CA SER A 57 24.68 -22.65 -8.68
C SER A 57 24.75 -21.58 -7.59
N TYR A 58 25.73 -20.67 -7.69
CA TYR A 58 25.79 -19.44 -6.88
C TYR A 58 24.43 -18.69 -6.89
N TYR A 59 23.70 -18.83 -8.00
CA TYR A 59 22.35 -18.31 -8.17
C TYR A 59 21.34 -18.82 -7.12
N SER A 60 21.33 -20.11 -6.78
CA SER A 60 20.43 -20.65 -5.74
C SER A 60 20.71 -20.01 -4.37
N SER A 61 21.98 -19.88 -4.01
CA SER A 61 22.41 -19.26 -2.74
C SER A 61 22.03 -17.77 -2.69
N CYS A 62 22.20 -17.04 -3.80
CA CYS A 62 21.78 -15.64 -3.91
C CYS A 62 20.27 -15.46 -3.78
N VAL A 63 19.47 -16.28 -4.47
CA VAL A 63 18.00 -16.20 -4.41
C VAL A 63 17.51 -16.47 -2.99
N ASN A 64 18.03 -17.50 -2.32
CA ASN A 64 17.66 -17.80 -0.93
C ASN A 64 18.04 -16.66 0.03
N SER A 65 19.22 -16.06 -0.16
CA SER A 65 19.66 -14.92 0.65
C SER A 65 18.79 -13.69 0.43
N ALA A 66 18.41 -13.41 -0.82
CA ALA A 66 17.50 -12.31 -1.16
C ALA A 66 16.11 -12.53 -0.56
N TRP A 67 15.57 -13.76 -0.67
CA TRP A 67 14.27 -14.11 -0.08
C TRP A 67 14.30 -13.97 1.44
N ALA A 68 15.34 -14.49 2.11
CA ALA A 68 15.46 -14.38 3.56
C ALA A 68 15.53 -12.92 4.04
N LYS A 69 16.27 -12.06 3.31
CA LYS A 69 16.34 -10.64 3.62
C LYS A 69 15.00 -9.95 3.41
N LEU A 70 14.32 -10.23 2.30
CA LEU A 70 13.02 -9.63 2.01
C LEU A 70 11.96 -10.06 3.02
N ASN A 71 11.88 -11.35 3.33
CA ASN A 71 10.97 -11.90 4.33
C ASN A 71 11.19 -11.29 5.72
N LYS A 72 12.46 -11.08 6.13
CA LYS A 72 12.79 -10.39 7.39
C LYS A 72 12.19 -8.99 7.50
N TYR A 73 12.14 -8.23 6.42
CA TYR A 73 11.51 -6.90 6.43
C TYR A 73 10.00 -6.98 6.26
N TYR A 74 9.52 -7.99 5.53
CA TYR A 74 8.09 -8.21 5.37
C TYR A 74 7.38 -8.48 6.70
N THR A 75 7.98 -9.32 7.56
CA THR A 75 7.46 -9.58 8.91
C THR A 75 7.44 -8.35 9.82
N LYS A 76 8.15 -7.27 9.45
CA LYS A 76 8.09 -6.00 10.20
C LYS A 76 6.87 -5.17 9.85
N LEU A 77 6.20 -5.43 8.73
CA LEU A 77 4.94 -4.75 8.42
C LEU A 77 3.88 -5.06 9.50
N ASP A 78 4.00 -6.20 10.17
CA ASP A 78 3.15 -6.58 11.32
C ASP A 78 3.39 -5.74 12.57
N GLU A 79 4.50 -5.01 12.68
CA GLU A 79 4.80 -4.14 13.83
C GLU A 79 3.89 -2.91 13.87
N THR A 80 3.24 -2.55 12.74
CA THR A 80 2.37 -1.37 12.65
C THR A 80 1.13 -1.63 11.80
N PRO A 81 -0.08 -1.25 12.26
CA PRO A 81 -1.32 -1.46 11.51
C PRO A 81 -1.37 -0.65 10.20
N ILE A 82 -0.51 0.35 10.05
CA ILE A 82 -0.60 1.39 9.01
C ILE A 82 -0.51 0.81 7.59
N TYR A 83 0.35 -0.16 7.33
CA TYR A 83 0.49 -0.76 6.00
C TYR A 83 -0.77 -1.53 5.58
N TYR A 84 -1.34 -2.31 6.50
CA TYR A 84 -2.59 -3.04 6.26
C TYR A 84 -3.78 -2.10 6.15
N ALA A 85 -3.88 -1.12 7.04
CA ALA A 85 -4.92 -0.12 7.03
C ALA A 85 -4.91 0.68 5.73
N ALA A 86 -3.73 1.09 5.23
CA ALA A 86 -3.60 1.80 3.96
C ALA A 86 -4.16 0.98 2.78
N THR A 87 -3.83 -0.31 2.70
CA THR A 87 -4.33 -1.18 1.63
C THR A 87 -5.84 -1.41 1.74
N VAL A 88 -6.36 -1.62 2.95
CA VAL A 88 -7.80 -1.85 3.17
C VAL A 88 -8.63 -0.59 2.96
N LEU A 89 -8.11 0.59 3.31
CA LEU A 89 -8.80 1.87 3.10
C LEU A 89 -8.77 2.31 1.63
N HIS A 90 -8.07 1.60 0.75
CA HIS A 90 -8.15 1.85 -0.68
C HIS A 90 -9.50 1.37 -1.26
N SER A 91 -10.29 2.32 -1.76
CA SER A 91 -11.67 2.14 -2.22
C SER A 91 -11.88 1.29 -3.48
N GLY A 92 -10.81 0.76 -4.05
CA GLY A 92 -10.84 -0.22 -5.15
C GLY A 92 -10.21 -1.57 -4.79
N ILE A 93 -9.69 -1.72 -3.57
CA ILE A 93 -8.94 -2.90 -3.13
C ILE A 93 -9.61 -3.53 -1.91
N GLN A 94 -9.79 -2.74 -0.83
CA GLN A 94 -10.32 -3.24 0.43
C GLN A 94 -9.65 -4.55 0.87
N TRP A 95 -10.42 -5.52 1.33
CA TRP A 95 -9.95 -6.84 1.72
C TRP A 95 -9.58 -7.74 0.53
N SER A 96 -9.92 -7.38 -0.72
CA SER A 96 -9.68 -8.26 -1.89
C SER A 96 -8.21 -8.65 -2.03
N PHE A 97 -7.31 -7.69 -1.83
CA PHE A 97 -5.86 -7.97 -1.85
C PHE A 97 -5.45 -8.91 -0.72
N LEU A 98 -5.76 -8.57 0.54
CA LEU A 98 -5.30 -9.35 1.70
C LEU A 98 -5.92 -10.76 1.71
N THR A 99 -7.18 -10.91 1.32
CA THR A 99 -7.84 -12.22 1.20
C THR A 99 -7.16 -13.10 0.15
N LYS A 100 -6.66 -12.52 -0.96
CA LYS A 100 -5.96 -13.28 -1.98
C LYS A 100 -4.50 -13.55 -1.63
N ALA A 101 -3.78 -12.53 -1.16
CA ALA A 101 -2.38 -12.66 -0.75
C ALA A 101 -2.23 -13.63 0.43
N TYR A 102 -3.15 -13.60 1.38
CA TYR A 102 -3.12 -14.42 2.60
C TYR A 102 -4.16 -15.54 2.59
N GLY A 103 -4.65 -15.95 1.42
CA GLY A 103 -5.71 -16.97 1.32
C GLY A 103 -5.35 -18.30 1.98
N GLU A 104 -4.06 -18.65 2.03
CA GLU A 104 -3.55 -19.86 2.69
C GLU A 104 -3.15 -19.62 4.16
N LYS A 105 -3.22 -18.37 4.64
CA LYS A 105 -2.75 -17.92 5.95
C LYS A 105 -3.86 -17.16 6.68
N GLU A 106 -4.92 -17.87 7.03
CA GLU A 106 -6.10 -17.29 7.67
C GLU A 106 -5.78 -16.55 8.99
N GLU A 107 -4.80 -17.05 9.75
CA GLU A 107 -4.30 -16.40 10.96
C GLU A 107 -3.75 -14.99 10.69
N TRP A 108 -3.12 -14.78 9.54
CA TRP A 108 -2.55 -13.47 9.17
C TRP A 108 -3.66 -12.50 8.78
N LEU A 109 -4.68 -12.96 8.06
CA LEU A 109 -5.86 -12.17 7.75
C LEU A 109 -6.60 -11.76 9.03
N PHE A 110 -6.72 -12.69 9.99
CA PHE A 110 -7.32 -12.41 11.29
C PHE A 110 -6.50 -11.40 12.11
N ALA A 111 -5.17 -11.53 12.14
CA ALA A 111 -4.29 -10.58 12.79
C ALA A 111 -4.39 -9.17 12.17
N ALA A 112 -4.39 -9.08 10.84
CA ALA A 112 -4.56 -7.80 10.14
C ALA A 112 -5.91 -7.13 10.45
N ARG A 113 -7.01 -7.92 10.51
CA ARG A 113 -8.33 -7.42 10.94
C ARG A 113 -8.29 -6.86 12.36
N GLN A 114 -7.69 -7.58 13.30
CA GLN A 114 -7.56 -7.10 14.67
C GLN A 114 -6.73 -5.83 14.77
N LEU A 115 -5.61 -5.74 14.05
CA LEU A 115 -4.76 -4.55 14.02
C LEU A 115 -5.51 -3.31 13.52
N ILE A 116 -6.25 -3.43 12.42
CA ILE A 116 -7.05 -2.32 11.86
C ILE A 116 -8.21 -1.96 12.80
N GLN A 117 -8.91 -2.96 13.33
CA GLN A 117 -10.04 -2.74 14.23
C GLN A 117 -9.61 -2.03 15.52
N LYS A 118 -8.50 -2.47 16.11
CA LYS A 118 -7.91 -1.85 17.29
C LYS A 118 -7.53 -0.39 17.02
N LEU A 119 -6.85 -0.12 15.91
CA LEU A 119 -6.50 1.25 15.51
C LEU A 119 -7.75 2.14 15.36
N TRP A 120 -8.80 1.61 14.73
CA TRP A 120 -10.06 2.32 14.57
C TRP A 120 -10.71 2.65 15.92
N GLU A 121 -10.78 1.67 16.81
CA GLU A 121 -11.41 1.80 18.13
C GLU A 121 -10.68 2.79 19.04
N GLU A 122 -9.34 2.74 19.06
CA GLU A 122 -8.53 3.55 19.97
C GLU A 122 -8.40 5.01 19.51
N GLU A 123 -8.31 5.27 18.20
CA GLU A 123 -7.91 6.58 17.69
C GLU A 123 -9.01 7.33 16.91
N TYR A 124 -10.00 6.63 16.33
CA TYR A 124 -10.90 7.24 15.33
C TYR A 124 -12.40 7.11 15.61
N ARG A 125 -12.86 6.00 16.21
CA ARG A 125 -14.29 5.67 16.38
C ARG A 125 -15.07 6.77 17.09
N ASP A 126 -14.50 7.34 18.14
CA ASP A 126 -15.18 8.31 19.01
C ASP A 126 -14.83 9.77 18.68
N LEU A 127 -14.13 10.02 17.57
CA LEU A 127 -13.83 11.37 17.14
C LEU A 127 -15.12 12.14 16.78
N PRO A 128 -15.12 13.47 17.00
CA PRO A 128 -16.21 14.32 16.53
C PRO A 128 -16.42 14.19 15.01
N ALA A 129 -17.67 14.06 14.57
CA ALA A 129 -18.01 13.94 13.15
C ALA A 129 -17.65 15.20 12.33
N GLN A 130 -17.46 16.33 13.01
CA GLN A 130 -17.04 17.60 12.45
C GLN A 130 -15.59 17.85 12.86
N TRP A 131 -14.65 17.30 12.10
CA TRP A 131 -13.24 17.66 12.18
C TRP A 131 -12.90 18.55 10.99
N GLU A 132 -12.18 19.63 11.25
CA GLU A 132 -11.80 20.59 10.22
C GLU A 132 -10.79 19.93 9.27
N ILE A 133 -11.26 19.54 8.07
CA ILE A 133 -10.35 19.43 6.94
C ILE A 133 -9.95 20.85 6.62
N SER A 134 -8.80 21.28 7.13
CA SER A 134 -8.09 22.41 6.54
C SER A 134 -8.04 22.12 5.04
N SER A 135 -8.63 23.01 4.23
CA SER A 135 -8.65 22.94 2.77
C SER A 135 -7.24 23.14 2.16
N SER A 136 -6.20 22.69 2.85
CA SER A 136 -4.85 22.61 2.34
C SER A 136 -4.80 21.46 1.34
N ASN A 137 -4.92 21.82 0.06
CA ASN A 137 -4.32 21.13 -1.10
C ASN A 137 -3.94 19.66 -0.86
N LEU A 138 -4.93 18.79 -0.60
CA LEU A 138 -4.67 17.35 -0.50
C LEU A 138 -4.07 16.93 -1.84
N PRO A 139 -2.83 16.40 -1.86
CA PRO A 139 -2.19 16.04 -3.12
C PRO A 139 -3.05 15.03 -3.86
N ALA A 140 -3.25 15.26 -5.16
CA ALA A 140 -3.82 14.23 -6.02
C ALA A 140 -2.82 13.07 -6.10
N ALA A 141 -3.13 11.94 -5.47
CA ALA A 141 -2.33 10.74 -5.56
C ALA A 141 -2.61 10.02 -6.90
N VAL A 142 -1.73 10.19 -7.89
CA VAL A 142 -1.91 9.59 -9.22
C VAL A 142 -1.05 8.34 -9.34
N ARG A 143 -1.70 7.17 -9.49
CA ARG A 143 -1.02 5.91 -9.81
C ARG A 143 -0.25 6.05 -11.12
N ALA A 144 1.06 5.80 -11.09
CA ALA A 144 1.85 5.63 -12.30
C ALA A 144 1.33 4.42 -13.12
N ARG A 145 0.90 4.66 -14.37
CA ARG A 145 0.49 3.60 -15.30
C ARG A 145 1.50 3.47 -16.42
N GLU A 146 2.44 2.56 -16.25
CA GLU A 146 3.25 2.03 -17.34
C GLU A 146 2.89 0.55 -17.46
N TYR A 147 2.55 0.01 -18.64
CA TYR A 147 2.22 -1.42 -18.74
C TYR A 147 3.45 -2.26 -18.33
N ASN A 148 3.44 -2.81 -17.12
CA ASN A 148 4.57 -3.55 -16.54
C ASN A 148 4.08 -4.77 -15.71
N PRO A 149 4.96 -5.75 -15.44
CA PRO A 149 4.59 -6.96 -14.72
C PRO A 149 4.04 -6.73 -13.31
N PHE A 150 4.46 -5.64 -12.65
CA PHE A 150 3.95 -5.28 -11.33
C PHE A 150 2.49 -4.80 -11.42
N ASP A 151 2.13 -3.97 -12.41
CA ASP A 151 0.76 -3.54 -12.60
C ASP A 151 -0.18 -4.70 -12.94
N SER A 152 0.29 -5.66 -13.77
CA SER A 152 -0.48 -6.87 -14.06
C SER A 152 -0.70 -7.73 -12.82
N PHE A 153 0.34 -7.94 -12.00
CA PHE A 153 0.25 -8.69 -10.75
C PHE A 153 -0.68 -7.99 -9.76
N GLN A 154 -0.53 -6.68 -9.61
CA GLN A 154 -1.40 -5.87 -8.77
C GLN A 154 -2.86 -5.99 -9.22
N ASP A 155 -3.16 -5.87 -10.51
CA ASP A 155 -4.54 -5.96 -11.02
C ASP A 155 -5.12 -7.39 -10.84
N GLU A 156 -4.29 -8.43 -10.94
CA GLU A 156 -4.67 -9.82 -10.63
C GLU A 156 -5.09 -9.99 -9.16
N LEU A 157 -4.30 -9.46 -8.23
CA LEU A 157 -4.60 -9.49 -6.79
C LEU A 157 -5.78 -8.60 -6.41
N ILE A 158 -6.02 -7.52 -7.13
CA ILE A 158 -7.12 -6.60 -6.85
C ILE A 158 -8.45 -7.07 -7.45
N SER A 159 -8.42 -7.97 -8.46
CA SER A 159 -9.65 -8.39 -9.16
C SER A 159 -10.75 -8.81 -8.18
N SER A 160 -11.95 -8.27 -8.40
CA SER A 160 -12.99 -8.10 -7.39
C SER A 160 -13.36 -9.43 -6.72
N THR A 161 -13.09 -9.55 -5.42
CA THR A 161 -13.55 -10.70 -4.64
C THR A 161 -14.81 -10.28 -3.89
N ARG A 162 -15.87 -11.09 -4.00
CA ARG A 162 -17.15 -10.83 -3.35
C ARG A 162 -16.99 -11.06 -1.85
N HIS A 163 -17.00 -10.01 -1.04
CA HIS A 163 -17.00 -10.17 0.41
C HIS A 163 -18.42 -10.32 0.94
N GLY A 164 -18.57 -11.26 1.88
CA GLY A 164 -19.82 -11.57 2.57
C GLY A 164 -20.31 -10.41 3.42
N HIS A 165 -21.61 -10.41 3.66
CA HIS A 165 -22.33 -9.36 4.37
C HIS A 165 -22.12 -9.53 5.90
N ASP A 166 -21.23 -8.76 6.51
CA ASP A 166 -21.18 -8.61 7.96
C ASP A 166 -22.22 -7.57 8.41
N GLU A 167 -22.91 -7.86 9.53
CA GLU A 167 -23.78 -6.90 10.22
C GLU A 167 -22.94 -5.72 10.69
N ALA A 168 -23.05 -4.59 9.98
CA ALA A 168 -22.30 -3.39 10.27
C ALA A 168 -22.74 -2.75 11.60
N THR A 169 -21.90 -2.86 12.63
CA THR A 169 -22.14 -2.25 13.96
C THR A 169 -21.63 -0.82 14.09
N ASP A 170 -20.69 -0.40 13.24
CA ASP A 170 -20.09 0.93 13.27
C ASP A 170 -19.77 1.49 11.87
N GLU A 171 -19.26 2.73 11.80
CA GLU A 171 -19.02 3.45 10.55
C GLU A 171 -18.01 2.74 9.63
N LEU A 172 -16.94 2.17 10.21
CA LEU A 172 -15.93 1.39 9.47
C LEU A 172 -16.54 0.11 8.90
N GLY A 173 -17.28 -0.65 9.72
CA GLY A 173 -18.00 -1.84 9.27
C GLY A 173 -19.00 -1.53 8.15
N ARG A 174 -19.76 -0.44 8.29
CA ARG A 174 -20.72 0.01 7.26
C ARG A 174 -20.02 0.32 5.93
N TRP A 175 -18.88 0.99 5.98
CA TRP A 175 -18.10 1.27 4.77
C TRP A 175 -17.55 0.00 4.13
N LEU A 176 -17.00 -0.92 4.95
CA LEU A 176 -16.45 -2.19 4.47
C LEU A 176 -17.52 -3.11 3.86
N SER A 177 -18.75 -3.09 4.36
CA SER A 177 -19.87 -3.84 3.80
C SER A 177 -20.48 -3.20 2.55
N THR A 178 -20.14 -1.94 2.23
CA THR A 178 -20.66 -1.27 1.05
C THR A 178 -20.00 -1.85 -0.20
N LYS A 179 -20.82 -2.39 -1.11
CA LYS A 179 -20.34 -2.88 -2.41
C LYS A 179 -19.67 -1.73 -3.15
N GLN A 180 -18.38 -1.89 -3.43
CA GLN A 180 -17.65 -0.94 -4.27
C GLN A 180 -18.25 -0.98 -5.67
N ASP A 181 -18.71 0.18 -6.12
CA ASP A 181 -19.10 0.37 -7.51
C ASP A 181 -17.86 0.13 -8.37
N ILE A 182 -18.00 -0.73 -9.39
CA ILE A 182 -16.94 -1.17 -10.30
C ILE A 182 -16.32 0.03 -11.08
N TYR A 183 -16.94 1.22 -10.94
CA TYR A 183 -16.66 2.46 -11.63
C TYR A 183 -16.23 3.61 -10.70
N THR A 184 -15.48 3.37 -9.62
CA THR A 184 -14.80 4.50 -8.98
C THR A 184 -13.66 4.98 -9.89
N THR A 185 -14.00 5.94 -10.75
CA THR A 185 -13.14 6.86 -11.50
C THR A 185 -12.02 7.51 -10.66
N TYR A 186 -12.03 7.31 -9.34
CA TYR A 186 -10.99 7.75 -8.42
C TYR A 186 -9.85 6.73 -8.39
N HIS A 187 -8.90 6.91 -9.31
CA HIS A 187 -7.59 6.27 -9.29
C HIS A 187 -6.76 6.66 -8.04
N ASN A 188 -7.23 7.68 -7.33
CA ASN A 188 -6.63 8.26 -6.14
C ASN A 188 -7.51 7.96 -4.90
N PRO A 189 -7.02 7.19 -3.91
CA PRO A 189 -7.79 6.91 -2.71
C PRO A 189 -8.02 8.17 -1.84
N LEU A 190 -7.14 9.18 -1.87
CA LEU A 190 -7.34 10.44 -1.14
C LEU A 190 -8.50 11.27 -1.71
N GLU A 191 -8.69 11.28 -3.04
CA GLU A 191 -9.85 11.94 -3.66
C GLU A 191 -11.16 11.27 -3.28
N TYR A 192 -11.18 9.94 -3.27
CA TYR A 192 -12.33 9.16 -2.82
C TYR A 192 -12.74 9.56 -1.40
N TRP A 193 -11.79 9.59 -0.46
CA TRP A 193 -12.07 9.92 0.93
C TRP A 193 -12.42 11.39 1.13
N SER A 194 -11.81 12.28 0.34
CA SER A 194 -12.21 13.69 0.30
C SER A 194 -13.67 13.84 -0.14
N ALA A 195 -14.14 13.09 -1.13
CA ALA A 195 -15.54 13.12 -1.56
C ALA A 195 -16.50 12.47 -0.54
N LYS A 196 -16.06 11.41 0.14
CA LYS A 196 -16.86 10.63 1.10
C LYS A 196 -16.84 11.16 2.54
N ARG A 197 -16.07 12.21 2.83
CA ARG A 197 -15.92 12.83 4.17
C ARG A 197 -17.23 13.19 4.88
N PHE A 198 -18.29 13.52 4.15
CA PHE A 198 -19.58 13.88 4.76
C PHE A 198 -20.44 12.64 5.07
N GLU A 199 -20.19 11.53 4.37
CA GLU A 199 -20.92 10.27 4.56
C GLU A 199 -20.22 9.35 5.57
N TYR A 200 -18.88 9.40 5.61
CA TYR A 200 -18.02 8.64 6.52
C TYR A 200 -16.95 9.57 7.11
N PRO A 201 -17.32 10.52 7.99
CA PRO A 201 -16.38 11.51 8.51
C PRO A 201 -15.19 10.89 9.23
N ARG A 202 -15.39 9.90 10.10
CA ARG A 202 -14.30 9.33 10.90
C ARG A 202 -13.45 8.37 10.08
N VAL A 203 -14.07 7.58 9.21
CA VAL A 203 -13.29 6.69 8.33
C VAL A 203 -12.50 7.52 7.32
N ALA A 204 -13.06 8.63 6.82
CA ALA A 204 -12.32 9.57 5.97
C ALA A 204 -11.14 10.20 6.71
N LYS A 205 -11.27 10.51 8.01
CA LYS A 205 -10.14 11.01 8.83
C LYS A 205 -9.01 9.98 8.87
N MET A 206 -9.35 8.77 9.28
CA MET A 206 -8.43 7.64 9.36
C MET A 206 -7.73 7.40 8.03
N ALA A 207 -8.49 7.39 6.94
CA ALA A 207 -7.95 7.16 5.61
C ALA A 207 -7.04 8.29 5.14
N ILE A 208 -7.42 9.55 5.32
CA ILE A 208 -6.58 10.69 4.93
C ILE A 208 -5.27 10.70 5.75
N ASP A 209 -5.34 10.48 7.06
CA ASP A 209 -4.16 10.43 7.91
C ASP A 209 -3.20 9.32 7.49
N ILE A 210 -3.72 8.13 7.21
CA ILE A 210 -2.91 6.96 6.86
C ILE A 210 -2.39 7.04 5.43
N LEU A 211 -3.24 7.34 4.45
CA LEU A 211 -2.88 7.33 3.03
C LEU A 211 -1.98 8.49 2.63
N SER A 212 -1.93 9.56 3.43
CA SER A 212 -1.00 10.68 3.21
C SER A 212 0.41 10.41 3.73
N VAL A 213 0.62 9.34 4.52
CA VAL A 213 1.96 8.93 4.97
C VAL A 213 2.75 8.44 3.75
N PRO A 214 3.95 8.98 3.47
CA PRO A 214 4.81 8.45 2.42
C PRO A 214 5.35 7.07 2.83
N ALA A 215 5.50 6.16 1.86
CA ALA A 215 6.04 4.82 2.11
C ALA A 215 7.48 4.84 2.67
N MET A 216 8.25 5.87 2.30
CA MET A 216 9.62 6.09 2.73
C MET A 216 9.87 7.57 3.03
N ALA A 217 10.76 7.84 3.99
CA ALA A 217 11.24 9.20 4.30
C ALA A 217 12.25 9.76 3.28
N SER A 218 12.26 9.23 2.05
CA SER A 218 13.25 9.58 1.01
C SER A 218 13.18 11.04 0.59
N GLU A 219 12.02 11.70 0.75
CA GLU A 219 11.87 13.14 0.55
C GLU A 219 12.68 13.97 1.57
N CYS A 220 12.62 13.59 2.85
CA CYS A 220 13.41 14.23 3.89
C CYS A 220 14.90 14.06 3.58
N GLU A 221 15.34 12.83 3.28
CA GLU A 221 16.72 12.55 2.92
C GLU A 221 17.18 13.39 1.72
N ARG A 222 16.42 13.44 0.62
CA ARG A 222 16.78 14.23 -0.56
C ARG A 222 16.86 15.73 -0.25
N THR A 223 15.95 16.24 0.57
CA THR A 223 15.96 17.65 0.99
C THR A 223 17.18 17.95 1.86
N PHE A 224 17.52 17.04 2.80
CA PHE A 224 18.73 17.15 3.60
C PHE A 224 20.02 16.97 2.79
N PHE A 225 20.05 16.08 1.80
CA PHE A 225 21.18 15.92 0.87
C PHE A 225 21.38 17.16 0.01
N SER A 226 20.31 17.77 -0.51
CA SER A 226 20.36 19.04 -1.24
C SER A 226 20.87 20.18 -0.35
N ALA A 227 20.43 20.22 0.90
CA ALA A 227 20.90 21.18 1.89
C ALA A 227 22.30 20.87 2.45
N GLY A 228 22.84 19.66 2.24
CA GLY A 228 24.12 19.20 2.81
C GLY A 228 25.33 20.05 2.40
N SER A 229 25.25 20.70 1.23
CA SER A 229 26.25 21.68 0.75
C SER A 229 26.28 22.96 1.61
N MET A 230 25.17 23.30 2.28
CA MET A 230 25.07 24.46 3.19
C MET A 230 25.46 24.13 4.63
N VAL A 231 25.42 22.85 5.05
CA VAL A 231 25.66 22.44 6.45
C VAL A 231 27.05 21.86 6.67
N SER A 232 27.78 21.54 5.61
CA SER A 232 29.17 21.06 5.70
C SER A 232 30.11 22.26 5.65
N PRO A 233 30.82 22.62 6.74
CA PRO A 233 31.89 23.61 6.66
C PRO A 233 33.02 23.05 5.79
N ALA A 234 33.62 23.92 4.96
CA ALA A 234 34.85 23.61 4.22
C ALA A 234 36.03 23.36 5.17
#